data_AF-A0A8C5G109-F1
#
_entry.id   AF-A0A8C5G109-F1
#
_cell.length_a   1.000
_cell.length_b   1.000
_cell.length_c   1.000
_cell.angle_alpha   90.00
_cell.angle_beta   90.00
_cell.angle_gamma   90.00
#
_symmetry.space_group_name_H-M   'P 1'
#
loop_
_entity.id
_entity.type
_entity.pdbx_description
1 polymer ?
#
loop_
_entity_poly.entity_id
_entity_poly.type
_entity_poly.pdbx_seq_one_letter_code
_entity_poly.pdbx_strand_id
1 'polypeptide(L)'
;EDNLPLKLETNSYSLPAIASLNASYSTSLSLPSPYHLVPPSERRVSDVRRTFCLFVTFDLLFITLLWIIELNISNGIWISLENEVIHYNFRSSFFDIVVLAVFRFLCLQVAYAACRLRHWWVIAVTTLVTTGFLIVKVIVSNLLNQNAFGYVLPITSFVVAWLETWFLDFKVLSQEADDERAYLAAVNATCERAPIIYPRAVSDGQFYSPPESVAGSEEDLDEEGLGRRAVTAQEKEYVRLGHEAMCVVEQILTQEDNWKFEKNNDMGDSVYTLEIPYHGKTFILKALMQCPAEMVYQEVILQPEKMVQWNRTVSACQILQRVDDNTLISYDVSAGAAGGVVSARDFVNVRRVERKQDCYMSAGMATKHDAKPPSGRFVRGENGPGGFVVLKSNNNPSICTFIWVLNTDLKGRLPRYLIQQSLAATMFEFMAHLRQRIADLRPRWLSVV
;
A
#
# COMPACT_ATOMS: atom_id res chain seq x y z
N GLU A 1 34.53 -58.78 14.81
CA GLU A 1 33.36 -59.57 14.40
C GLU A 1 32.16 -59.02 15.15
N ASP A 2 31.07 -58.52 14.61
CA ASP A 2 30.59 -58.15 13.28
C ASP A 2 29.44 -57.15 13.57
N ASN A 3 29.44 -55.96 12.99
CA ASN A 3 28.77 -55.60 11.73
C ASN A 3 27.23 -55.76 11.69
N LEU A 4 26.58 -54.60 11.55
CA LEU A 4 25.42 -54.30 10.69
C LEU A 4 23.97 -54.60 11.20
N PRO A 5 22.94 -53.94 10.60
CA PRO A 5 21.92 -53.20 11.33
C PRO A 5 20.49 -53.68 11.03
N LEU A 6 19.52 -53.19 11.81
CA LEU A 6 18.09 -53.42 11.57
C LEU A 6 17.56 -52.49 10.46
N LYS A 7 17.17 -53.13 9.35
CA LYS A 7 16.22 -52.62 8.35
C LYS A 7 14.90 -52.25 9.02
N LEU A 8 14.29 -51.15 8.58
CA LEU A 8 12.84 -50.97 8.70
C LEU A 8 12.26 -50.46 7.38
N GLU A 9 11.16 -51.10 7.03
CA GLU A 9 10.59 -51.26 5.71
C GLU A 9 9.87 -50.02 5.19
N THR A 10 10.03 -49.82 3.88
CA THR A 10 9.17 -49.01 3.02
C THR A 10 7.78 -49.63 2.95
N ASN A 11 6.76 -48.94 3.47
CA ASN A 11 5.36 -49.22 3.16
C ASN A 11 4.79 -48.09 2.29
N SER A 12 4.72 -48.41 0.99
CA SER A 12 3.96 -47.70 -0.03
C SER A 12 2.46 -47.94 0.19
N TYR A 13 1.73 -46.89 0.58
CA TYR A 13 0.29 -46.82 0.41
C TYR A 13 -0.06 -45.74 -0.60
N SER A 14 -0.38 -46.21 -1.80
CA SER A 14 -1.07 -45.50 -2.86
C SER A 14 -2.51 -45.17 -2.44
N LEU A 15 -2.91 -43.91 -2.61
CA LEU A 15 -4.31 -43.49 -2.61
C LEU A 15 -4.58 -42.60 -3.84
N PRO A 16 -5.81 -42.63 -4.37
CA PRO A 16 -6.05 -42.58 -5.80
C PRO A 16 -6.21 -41.17 -6.37
N ALA A 17 -5.87 -41.07 -7.66
CA ALA A 17 -6.20 -39.96 -8.54
C ALA A 17 -7.72 -39.75 -8.59
N ILE A 18 -8.19 -38.61 -8.06
CA ILE A 18 -9.53 -38.10 -8.36
C ILE A 18 -9.41 -37.12 -9.51
N ALA A 19 -10.06 -37.52 -10.59
CA ALA A 19 -10.19 -36.81 -11.84
C ALA A 19 -10.83 -35.43 -11.67
N SER A 20 -10.28 -34.52 -12.45
CA SER A 20 -10.82 -33.23 -12.85
C SER A 20 -12.31 -33.28 -13.19
N LEU A 21 -13.12 -32.50 -12.47
CA LEU A 21 -14.39 -32.00 -12.95
C LEU A 21 -14.20 -30.54 -13.36
N ASN A 22 -14.18 -30.34 -14.68
CA ASN A 22 -14.24 -29.05 -15.34
C ASN A 22 -15.50 -28.29 -14.90
N ALA A 23 -15.31 -27.19 -14.16
CA ALA A 23 -16.22 -26.05 -14.20
C ALA A 23 -15.52 -24.95 -15.01
N SER A 24 -15.83 -24.94 -16.30
CA SER A 24 -15.43 -23.91 -17.26
C SER A 24 -16.04 -22.56 -16.85
N TYR A 25 -15.27 -21.74 -16.14
CA TYR A 25 -15.39 -20.29 -16.24
C TYR A 25 -14.28 -19.81 -17.17
N SER A 26 -14.68 -19.58 -18.42
CA SER A 26 -13.88 -18.88 -19.43
C SER A 26 -13.57 -17.48 -18.92
N THR A 27 -12.47 -17.32 -18.20
CA THR A 27 -11.86 -16.00 -17.97
C THR A 27 -10.88 -15.84 -19.11
N SER A 28 -11.36 -15.25 -20.22
CA SER A 28 -10.50 -14.85 -21.32
C SER A 28 -9.44 -13.90 -20.77
N LEU A 29 -8.21 -14.41 -20.66
CA LEU A 29 -6.99 -13.62 -20.56
C LEU A 29 -6.90 -12.76 -21.81
N SER A 30 -7.33 -11.50 -21.71
CA SER A 30 -6.90 -10.44 -22.62
C SER A 30 -5.87 -9.60 -21.88
N LEU A 31 -4.65 -9.54 -22.44
CA LEU A 31 -3.65 -8.52 -22.12
C LEU A 31 -4.32 -7.14 -22.02
N PRO A 32 -3.86 -6.24 -21.12
CA PRO A 32 -4.20 -4.83 -21.26
C PRO A 32 -3.41 -4.27 -22.45
N SER A 33 -4.02 -4.28 -23.63
CA SER A 33 -3.60 -3.44 -24.73
C SER A 33 -3.72 -1.97 -24.29
N PRO A 34 -2.70 -1.13 -24.47
CA PRO A 34 -2.91 0.31 -24.40
C PRO A 34 -3.83 0.69 -25.58
N TYR A 35 -4.67 1.70 -25.39
CA TYR A 35 -5.66 2.19 -26.36
C TYR A 35 -6.97 1.39 -26.45
N HIS A 36 -7.82 1.54 -25.43
CA HIS A 36 -9.26 1.66 -25.65
C HIS A 36 -9.80 2.78 -24.77
N LEU A 37 -9.81 4.00 -25.32
CA LEU A 37 -10.78 5.02 -24.92
C LEU A 37 -12.16 4.50 -25.31
N VAL A 38 -12.82 3.84 -24.38
CA VAL A 38 -14.25 3.54 -24.50
C VAL A 38 -14.99 4.85 -24.14
N PRO A 39 -15.79 5.43 -25.06
CA PRO A 39 -16.66 6.55 -24.72
C PRO A 39 -17.70 6.09 -23.68
N PRO A 40 -18.31 7.00 -22.89
CA PRO A 40 -19.04 6.63 -21.68
C PRO A 40 -20.25 5.73 -22.02
N SER A 41 -20.09 4.43 -21.87
CA SER A 41 -21.21 3.49 -21.95
C SER A 41 -22.01 3.60 -20.65
N GLU A 42 -23.17 4.24 -20.79
CA GLU A 42 -24.35 4.17 -19.93
C GLU A 42 -24.14 3.77 -18.47
N ARG A 43 -24.11 4.80 -17.60
CA ARG A 43 -24.76 4.88 -16.26
C ARG A 43 -25.03 3.55 -15.52
N ARG A 44 -24.10 2.61 -15.42
CA ARG A 44 -24.22 1.49 -14.47
C ARG A 44 -23.87 1.99 -13.07
N VAL A 45 -24.67 1.63 -12.07
CA VAL A 45 -24.35 1.84 -10.65
C VAL A 45 -23.06 1.07 -10.36
N SER A 46 -22.07 1.72 -9.73
CA SER A 46 -20.77 1.12 -9.40
C SER A 46 -20.96 -0.17 -8.59
N ASP A 47 -20.11 -1.18 -8.81
CA ASP A 47 -20.21 -2.47 -8.11
C ASP A 47 -20.12 -2.32 -6.59
N VAL A 48 -19.43 -1.27 -6.14
CA VAL A 48 -19.29 -0.88 -4.73
C VAL A 48 -20.61 -0.35 -4.17
N ARG A 49 -21.34 0.51 -4.91
CA ARG A 49 -22.68 0.97 -4.54
C ARG A 49 -23.71 -0.14 -4.56
N ARG A 50 -23.61 -1.10 -5.50
CA ARG A 50 -24.48 -2.28 -5.54
C ARG A 50 -24.31 -3.12 -4.28
N THR A 51 -23.06 -3.32 -3.85
CA THR A 51 -22.76 -4.05 -2.61
C THR A 51 -23.31 -3.34 -1.39
N PHE A 52 -23.20 -2.00 -1.33
CA PHE A 52 -23.81 -1.21 -0.25
C PHE A 52 -25.34 -1.32 -0.22
N CYS A 53 -26.01 -1.19 -1.36
CA CYS A 53 -27.47 -1.34 -1.43
C CYS A 53 -27.92 -2.74 -0.99
N LEU A 54 -27.16 -3.77 -1.36
CA LEU A 54 -27.41 -5.14 -0.91
C LEU A 54 -27.28 -5.27 0.61
N PHE A 55 -26.27 -4.62 1.19
CA PHE A 55 -26.04 -4.61 2.63
C PHE A 55 -27.15 -3.89 3.40
N VAL A 56 -27.62 -2.75 2.91
CA VAL A 56 -28.77 -2.01 3.48
C VAL A 56 -30.08 -2.81 3.34
N THR A 57 -30.25 -3.55 2.24
CA THR A 57 -31.39 -4.48 2.08
C THR A 57 -31.30 -5.63 3.08
N PHE A 58 -30.10 -6.18 3.29
CA PHE A 58 -29.85 -7.24 4.26
C PHE A 58 -30.19 -6.79 5.69
N ASP A 59 -29.83 -5.57 6.08
CA ASP A 59 -30.22 -5.00 7.38
C ASP A 59 -31.74 -5.03 7.60
N LEU A 60 -32.52 -4.48 6.66
CA LEU A 60 -33.98 -4.46 6.76
C LEU A 60 -34.54 -5.87 6.95
N LEU A 61 -34.08 -6.82 6.13
CA LEU A 61 -34.51 -8.22 6.22
C LEU A 61 -34.10 -8.86 7.54
N PHE A 62 -32.90 -8.56 8.04
CA PHE A 62 -32.37 -9.12 9.26
C PHE A 62 -33.09 -8.59 10.51
N ILE A 63 -33.33 -7.29 10.60
CA ILE A 63 -34.10 -6.68 11.70
C ILE A 63 -35.55 -7.16 11.69
N THR A 64 -36.17 -7.26 10.50
CA THR A 64 -37.53 -7.80 10.36
C THR A 64 -37.59 -9.27 10.76
N LEU A 65 -36.59 -10.08 10.40
CA LEU A 65 -36.50 -11.48 10.80
C LEU A 65 -36.39 -11.63 12.32
N LEU A 66 -35.53 -10.85 12.97
CA LEU A 66 -35.38 -10.89 14.43
C LEU A 66 -36.68 -10.50 15.14
N TRP A 67 -37.42 -9.51 14.61
CA TRP A 67 -38.74 -9.15 15.12
C TRP A 67 -39.77 -10.27 14.94
N ILE A 68 -39.82 -10.91 13.78
CA ILE A 68 -40.74 -12.06 13.55
C ILE A 68 -40.43 -13.23 14.49
N ILE A 69 -39.14 -13.50 14.75
CA ILE A 69 -38.72 -14.53 15.71
C ILE A 69 -39.20 -14.18 17.12
N GLU A 70 -39.11 -12.91 17.51
CA GLU A 70 -39.60 -12.42 18.80
C GLU A 70 -41.13 -12.57 18.94
N LEU A 71 -41.90 -12.23 17.90
CA LEU A 71 -43.34 -12.45 17.84
C LEU A 71 -43.74 -13.93 17.96
N ASN A 72 -42.91 -14.83 17.44
CA ASN A 72 -43.15 -16.28 17.45
C ASN A 72 -42.97 -16.92 18.83
N ILE A 73 -42.14 -16.34 19.69
CA ILE A 73 -41.91 -16.84 21.05
C ILE A 73 -43.14 -16.60 21.95
N SER A 74 -43.95 -15.59 21.62
CA SER A 74 -45.17 -15.23 22.34
C SER A 74 -46.38 -16.08 21.88
N ASN A 75 -47.38 -16.27 22.75
CA ASN A 75 -48.53 -17.15 22.50
C ASN A 75 -49.39 -16.67 21.30
N GLY A 76 -49.08 -17.18 20.11
CA GLY A 76 -49.80 -16.94 18.85
C GLY A 76 -49.31 -15.70 18.10
N ILE A 77 -48.64 -15.92 16.96
CA ILE A 77 -48.06 -14.86 16.11
C ILE A 77 -49.09 -13.76 15.79
N TRP A 78 -50.33 -14.15 15.47
CA TRP A 78 -51.38 -13.22 15.08
C TRP A 78 -51.79 -12.25 16.20
N ILE A 79 -51.89 -12.75 17.44
CA ILE A 79 -52.27 -11.94 18.60
C ILE A 79 -51.11 -11.01 18.97
N SER A 80 -49.88 -11.53 18.94
CA SER A 80 -48.67 -10.71 19.14
C SER A 80 -48.57 -9.60 18.10
N LEU A 81 -48.86 -9.90 16.83
CA LEU A 81 -48.81 -8.95 15.72
C LEU A 81 -49.91 -7.88 15.81
N GLU A 82 -51.13 -8.27 16.21
CA GLU A 82 -52.20 -7.31 16.51
C GLU A 82 -51.83 -6.37 17.66
N ASN A 83 -51.20 -6.87 18.71
CA ASN A 83 -50.74 -6.04 19.83
C ASN A 83 -49.56 -5.13 19.45
N GLU A 84 -48.65 -5.60 18.61
CA GLU A 84 -47.45 -4.86 18.19
C GLU A 84 -47.74 -3.79 17.14
N VAL A 85 -48.64 -4.06 16.21
CA VAL A 85 -48.93 -3.18 15.06
C VAL A 85 -50.21 -2.37 15.24
N ILE A 86 -51.31 -3.01 15.65
CA ILE A 86 -52.64 -2.36 15.74
C ILE A 86 -52.77 -1.62 17.08
N HIS A 87 -52.40 -2.27 18.19
CA HIS A 87 -52.38 -1.66 19.52
C HIS A 87 -50.98 -1.14 19.89
N TYR A 88 -50.31 -0.52 18.92
CA TYR A 88 -48.95 -0.03 19.07
C TYR A 88 -48.80 0.88 20.29
N ASN A 89 -47.81 0.57 21.13
CA ASN A 89 -47.42 1.43 22.24
C ASN A 89 -45.90 1.49 22.34
N PHE A 90 -45.37 2.72 22.34
CA PHE A 90 -43.94 3.00 22.36
C PHE A 90 -43.19 2.33 23.54
N ARG A 91 -43.84 2.07 24.68
CA ARG A 91 -43.19 1.40 25.82
C ARG A 91 -43.18 -0.11 25.71
N SER A 92 -44.10 -0.68 24.93
CA SER A 92 -44.38 -2.12 24.92
C SER A 92 -44.09 -2.84 23.59
N SER A 93 -44.01 -2.13 22.48
CA SER A 93 -43.92 -2.73 21.13
C SER A 93 -42.54 -2.55 20.50
N PHE A 94 -42.01 -3.52 19.75
CA PHE A 94 -40.77 -3.45 18.95
C PHE A 94 -40.97 -3.03 17.49
N PHE A 95 -42.22 -2.94 17.02
CA PHE A 95 -42.57 -2.58 15.65
C PHE A 95 -41.89 -1.28 15.17
N ASP A 96 -41.67 -0.33 16.07
CA ASP A 96 -41.00 0.94 15.73
C ASP A 96 -39.51 0.80 15.38
N ILE A 97 -38.82 -0.23 15.88
CA ILE A 97 -37.45 -0.58 15.46
C ILE A 97 -37.45 -1.07 14.00
N VAL A 98 -38.48 -1.83 13.60
CA VAL A 98 -38.66 -2.26 12.20
C VAL A 98 -39.01 -1.06 11.32
N VAL A 99 -39.91 -0.18 11.77
CA VAL A 99 -40.23 1.07 11.06
C VAL A 99 -38.98 1.95 10.90
N LEU A 100 -38.12 2.02 11.90
CA LEU A 100 -36.84 2.73 11.84
C LEU A 100 -35.88 2.12 10.81
N ALA A 101 -35.81 0.79 10.73
CA ALA A 101 -35.02 0.09 9.71
C ALA A 101 -35.58 0.34 8.29
N VAL A 102 -36.92 0.34 8.12
CA VAL A 102 -37.57 0.70 6.84
C VAL A 102 -37.26 2.14 6.46
N PHE A 103 -37.37 3.09 7.39
CA PHE A 103 -37.03 4.49 7.16
C PHE A 103 -35.58 4.62 6.69
N ARG A 104 -34.63 3.97 7.38
CA ARG A 104 -33.22 3.98 7.01
C ARG A 104 -32.99 3.38 5.62
N PHE A 105 -33.58 2.21 5.36
CA PHE A 105 -33.54 1.55 4.05
C PHE A 105 -34.00 2.50 2.94
N LEU A 106 -35.16 3.14 3.10
CA LEU A 106 -35.71 4.07 2.10
C LEU A 106 -34.81 5.28 1.89
N CYS A 107 -34.36 5.95 2.96
CA CYS A 107 -33.48 7.11 2.88
C CYS A 107 -32.17 6.78 2.16
N LEU A 108 -31.52 5.67 2.51
CA LEU A 108 -30.23 5.27 1.94
C LEU A 108 -30.38 4.76 0.50
N GLN A 109 -31.45 4.03 0.19
CA GLN A 109 -31.70 3.54 -1.16
C GLN A 109 -32.02 4.69 -2.12
N VAL A 110 -32.83 5.66 -1.70
CA VAL A 110 -33.10 6.87 -2.49
C VAL A 110 -31.83 7.70 -2.65
N ALA A 111 -31.10 7.96 -1.56
CA ALA A 111 -29.89 8.79 -1.60
C ALA A 111 -28.79 8.20 -2.48
N TYR A 112 -28.45 6.92 -2.28
CA TYR A 112 -27.23 6.34 -2.86
C TYR A 112 -27.47 5.51 -4.12
N ALA A 113 -28.68 4.95 -4.31
CA ALA A 113 -29.04 4.18 -5.51
C ALA A 113 -29.76 5.03 -6.56
N ALA A 114 -30.75 5.84 -6.15
CA ALA A 114 -31.52 6.67 -7.08
C ALA A 114 -30.85 8.03 -7.37
N CYS A 115 -30.55 8.81 -6.32
CA CYS A 115 -29.96 10.14 -6.43
C CYS A 115 -28.43 10.13 -6.61
N ARG A 116 -27.78 8.98 -6.41
CA ARG A 116 -26.32 8.77 -6.49
C ARG A 116 -25.52 9.84 -5.74
N LEU A 117 -25.97 10.19 -4.54
CA LEU A 117 -25.27 11.15 -3.71
C LEU A 117 -23.84 10.67 -3.44
N ARG A 118 -22.90 11.62 -3.49
CA ARG A 118 -21.46 11.40 -3.27
C ARG A 118 -21.01 11.84 -1.88
N HIS A 119 -21.93 12.44 -1.12
CA HIS A 119 -21.60 13.04 0.17
C HIS A 119 -22.05 12.13 1.32
N TRP A 120 -21.26 12.09 2.38
CA TRP A 120 -21.45 11.26 3.57
C TRP A 120 -22.53 11.76 4.55
N TRP A 121 -23.17 12.91 4.28
CA TRP A 121 -24.03 13.55 5.28
C TRP A 121 -25.33 12.77 5.50
N VAL A 122 -25.87 12.13 4.45
CA VAL A 122 -27.14 11.38 4.57
C VAL A 122 -26.96 10.20 5.51
N ILE A 123 -25.89 9.42 5.35
CA ILE A 123 -25.61 8.30 6.25
C ILE A 123 -25.38 8.78 7.69
N ALA A 124 -24.65 9.89 7.88
CA ALA A 124 -24.40 10.45 9.20
C ALA A 124 -25.71 10.86 9.90
N VAL A 125 -26.62 11.51 9.17
CA VAL A 125 -27.93 11.92 9.69
C VAL A 125 -28.80 10.69 10.01
N THR A 126 -28.89 9.72 9.10
CA THR A 126 -29.71 8.52 9.36
C THR A 126 -29.18 7.72 10.55
N THR A 127 -27.86 7.56 10.68
CA THR A 127 -27.24 6.82 11.79
C THR A 127 -27.39 7.57 13.11
N LEU A 128 -27.31 8.90 13.10
CA LEU A 128 -27.56 9.74 14.27
C LEU A 128 -29.02 9.61 14.74
N VAL A 129 -29.98 9.69 13.80
CA VAL A 129 -31.41 9.52 14.10
C VAL A 129 -31.68 8.12 14.64
N THR A 130 -31.13 7.07 14.02
CA THR A 130 -31.26 5.69 14.49
C THR A 130 -30.67 5.53 15.90
N THR A 131 -29.48 6.05 16.14
CA THR A 131 -28.82 5.97 17.45
C THR A 131 -29.61 6.70 18.53
N GLY A 132 -30.03 7.94 18.26
CA GLY A 132 -30.83 8.73 19.21
C GLY A 132 -32.16 8.06 19.53
N PHE A 133 -32.86 7.56 18.51
CA PHE A 133 -34.12 6.84 18.70
C PHE A 133 -33.94 5.59 19.56
N LEU A 134 -32.93 4.76 19.27
CA LEU A 134 -32.67 3.53 20.02
C LEU A 134 -32.29 3.82 21.48
N ILE A 135 -31.52 4.87 21.74
CA ILE A 135 -31.20 5.29 23.11
C ILE A 135 -32.48 5.67 23.88
N VAL A 136 -33.33 6.51 23.29
CA VAL A 136 -34.62 6.89 23.91
C VAL A 136 -35.50 5.67 24.12
N LYS A 137 -35.56 4.78 23.14
CA LYS A 137 -36.33 3.53 23.20
C LYS A 137 -35.87 2.66 24.37
N VAL A 138 -34.57 2.42 24.49
CA VAL A 138 -33.97 1.59 25.55
C VAL A 138 -34.23 2.21 26.94
N ILE A 139 -34.17 3.54 27.08
CA ILE A 139 -34.41 4.20 28.37
C ILE A 139 -35.88 4.18 28.79
N VAL A 140 -36.81 4.33 27.85
CA VAL A 140 -38.25 4.53 28.14
C VAL A 140 -39.03 3.21 28.13
N SER A 141 -38.52 2.16 27.48
CA SER A 141 -39.23 0.88 27.35
C SER A 141 -39.10 0.02 28.60
N ASN A 142 -40.23 -0.46 29.12
CA ASN A 142 -40.25 -1.40 30.24
C ASN A 142 -39.95 -2.86 29.80
N LEU A 143 -39.66 -3.08 28.52
CA LEU A 143 -39.50 -4.41 27.91
C LEU A 143 -38.21 -5.13 28.27
N LEU A 144 -37.18 -4.38 28.70
CA LEU A 144 -35.88 -4.92 29.06
C LEU A 144 -35.97 -5.88 30.27
N ASN A 145 -37.05 -5.82 31.05
CA ASN A 145 -37.24 -6.66 32.22
C ASN A 145 -38.01 -7.97 31.96
N GLN A 146 -38.52 -8.20 30.74
CA GLN A 146 -39.39 -9.36 30.47
C GLN A 146 -38.67 -10.53 29.78
N ASN A 147 -37.82 -10.29 28.77
CA ASN A 147 -37.16 -11.35 28.00
C ASN A 147 -35.77 -10.95 27.48
N ALA A 148 -34.84 -11.92 27.39
CA ALA A 148 -33.47 -11.71 26.89
C ALA A 148 -33.43 -11.19 25.43
N PHE A 149 -34.43 -11.55 24.62
CA PHE A 149 -34.58 -11.06 23.25
C PHE A 149 -34.89 -9.57 23.16
N GLY A 150 -35.39 -8.95 24.24
CA GLY A 150 -35.65 -7.51 24.27
C GLY A 150 -34.40 -6.63 24.22
N TYR A 151 -33.23 -7.20 24.54
CA TYR A 151 -31.93 -6.53 24.37
C TYR A 151 -31.36 -6.74 22.96
N VAL A 152 -31.63 -7.89 22.35
CA VAL A 152 -31.02 -8.29 21.08
C VAL A 152 -31.45 -7.36 19.95
N LEU A 153 -32.75 -7.07 19.82
CA LEU A 153 -33.28 -6.22 18.76
C LEU A 153 -32.68 -4.79 18.74
N PRO A 154 -32.71 -4.03 19.86
CA PRO A 154 -32.09 -2.69 19.90
C PRO A 154 -30.58 -2.71 19.70
N ILE A 155 -29.86 -3.67 20.32
CA ILE A 155 -28.40 -3.77 20.21
C ILE A 155 -28.00 -4.11 18.78
N THR A 156 -28.65 -5.09 18.16
CA THR A 156 -28.38 -5.48 16.78
C THR A 156 -28.71 -4.35 15.82
N SER A 157 -29.85 -3.66 15.98
CA SER A 157 -30.20 -2.49 15.16
C SER A 157 -29.16 -1.38 15.26
N PHE A 158 -28.63 -1.13 16.46
CA PHE A 158 -27.54 -0.18 16.68
C PHE A 158 -26.25 -0.63 15.97
N VAL A 159 -25.81 -1.87 16.17
CA VAL A 159 -24.57 -2.39 15.59
C VAL A 159 -24.63 -2.35 14.06
N VAL A 160 -25.73 -2.79 13.45
CA VAL A 160 -25.84 -2.80 11.99
C VAL A 160 -25.86 -1.38 11.42
N ALA A 161 -26.47 -0.40 12.09
CA ALA A 161 -26.41 1.02 11.68
C ALA A 161 -24.97 1.56 11.61
N TRP A 162 -24.15 1.21 12.59
CA TRP A 162 -22.74 1.62 12.63
C TRP A 162 -21.89 0.84 11.62
N LEU A 163 -22.19 -0.44 11.37
CA LEU A 163 -21.55 -1.21 10.31
C LEU A 163 -21.85 -0.65 8.92
N GLU A 164 -23.07 -0.19 8.66
CA GLU A 164 -23.43 0.49 7.41
C GLU A 164 -22.64 1.78 7.21
N THR A 165 -22.54 2.58 8.27
CA THR A 165 -21.80 3.85 8.25
C THR A 165 -20.31 3.59 7.98
N TRP A 166 -19.73 2.64 8.71
CA TRP A 166 -18.35 2.24 8.52
C TRP A 166 -18.09 1.71 7.10
N PHE A 167 -18.98 0.85 6.59
CA PHE A 167 -18.83 0.26 5.26
C PHE A 167 -18.92 1.32 4.14
N LEU A 168 -19.85 2.27 4.24
CA LEU A 168 -20.01 3.32 3.25
C LEU A 168 -18.82 4.28 3.24
N ASP A 169 -18.39 4.74 4.41
CA ASP A 169 -17.32 5.73 4.54
C ASP A 169 -15.96 5.15 4.13
N PHE A 170 -15.61 3.96 4.62
CA PHE A 170 -14.30 3.37 4.36
C PHE A 170 -14.18 2.63 3.03
N LYS A 171 -15.27 2.15 2.44
CA LYS A 171 -15.21 1.30 1.25
C LYS A 171 -15.85 1.91 0.01
N VAL A 172 -17.00 2.57 0.15
CA VAL A 172 -17.75 3.10 -1.02
C VAL A 172 -17.23 4.47 -1.42
N LEU A 173 -17.17 5.42 -0.48
CA LEU A 173 -16.79 6.80 -0.78
C LEU A 173 -15.29 6.95 -1.07
N SER A 174 -14.45 6.21 -0.34
CA SER A 174 -13.00 6.20 -0.56
C SER A 174 -12.63 5.67 -1.95
N GLN A 175 -13.23 4.55 -2.35
CA GLN A 175 -12.97 3.93 -3.64
C GLN A 175 -13.47 4.80 -4.80
N GLU A 176 -14.64 5.42 -4.67
CA GLU A 176 -15.16 6.32 -5.70
C GLU A 176 -14.37 7.63 -5.83
N ALA A 177 -13.84 8.15 -4.72
CA ALA A 177 -12.95 9.32 -4.74
C ALA A 177 -11.60 8.99 -5.38
N ASP A 178 -11.08 7.78 -5.16
CA ASP A 178 -9.83 7.32 -5.77
C ASP A 178 -10.00 7.02 -7.27
N ASP A 179 -11.11 6.37 -7.68
CA ASP A 179 -11.43 6.13 -9.09
C ASP A 179 -11.61 7.45 -9.86
N GLU A 180 -12.22 8.47 -9.24
CA GLU A 180 -12.36 9.80 -9.82
C GLU A 180 -11.01 10.51 -9.97
N ARG A 181 -10.11 10.42 -8.97
CA ARG A 181 -8.75 10.96 -9.07
C ARG A 181 -7.95 10.27 -10.17
N ALA A 182 -8.07 8.94 -10.29
CA ALA A 182 -7.43 8.17 -11.35
C ALA A 182 -7.97 8.55 -12.74
N TYR A 183 -9.28 8.75 -12.86
CA TYR A 183 -9.92 9.24 -14.08
C TYR A 183 -9.45 10.66 -14.44
N LEU A 184 -9.46 11.60 -13.50
CA LEU A 184 -8.98 12.97 -13.71
C LEU A 184 -7.49 12.99 -14.08
N ALA A 185 -6.67 12.14 -13.46
CA ALA A 185 -5.26 11.97 -13.82
C ALA A 185 -5.11 11.45 -15.26
N ALA A 186 -5.93 10.49 -15.68
CA ALA A 186 -5.93 9.98 -17.05
C ALA A 186 -6.43 11.02 -18.07
N VAL A 187 -7.45 11.81 -17.74
CA VAL A 187 -7.98 12.90 -18.58
C VAL A 187 -6.96 14.04 -18.70
N ASN A 188 -6.29 14.42 -17.61
CA ASN A 188 -5.23 15.42 -17.65
C ASN A 188 -4.02 14.92 -18.45
N ALA A 189 -3.61 13.66 -18.27
CA ALA A 189 -2.54 13.03 -19.04
C ALA A 189 -2.85 12.82 -20.53
N THR A 190 -4.13 12.89 -20.92
CA THR A 190 -4.55 12.87 -22.34
C THR A 190 -4.70 14.28 -22.90
N CYS A 191 -5.11 15.27 -22.10
CA CYS A 191 -5.12 16.69 -22.50
C CYS A 191 -3.69 17.25 -22.68
N GLU A 192 -2.72 16.82 -21.87
CA GLU A 192 -1.30 17.18 -22.06
C GLU A 192 -0.66 16.47 -23.27
N ARG A 193 -1.28 15.39 -23.79
CA ARG A 193 -0.87 14.70 -25.03
C ARG A 193 -1.63 15.19 -26.27
N ALA A 194 -2.07 16.45 -26.30
CA ALA A 194 -2.44 17.07 -27.57
C ALA A 194 -1.18 17.23 -28.44
N PRO A 195 -1.11 16.67 -29.67
CA PRO A 195 0.04 16.85 -30.52
C PRO A 195 0.06 18.31 -30.99
N ILE A 196 0.95 19.12 -30.40
CA ILE A 196 1.25 20.44 -30.94
C ILE A 196 2.01 20.22 -32.25
N ILE A 197 1.28 20.29 -33.35
CA ILE A 197 1.83 20.36 -34.71
C ILE A 197 2.53 21.71 -34.82
N TYR A 198 3.84 21.74 -34.56
CA TYR A 198 4.68 22.86 -34.97
C TYR A 198 4.98 22.75 -36.47
N PRO A 199 4.86 23.83 -37.26
CA PRO A 199 5.27 23.82 -38.64
C PRO A 199 6.79 23.74 -38.71
N ARG A 200 7.28 22.74 -39.44
CA ARG A 200 8.68 22.50 -39.78
C ARG A 200 9.29 23.75 -40.42
N ALA A 201 10.20 24.42 -39.71
CA ALA A 201 11.05 25.45 -40.30
C ALA A 201 12.15 24.77 -41.11
N VAL A 202 12.16 25.06 -42.41
CA VAL A 202 13.26 24.76 -43.34
C VAL A 202 14.38 25.74 -43.01
N SER A 203 15.58 25.23 -42.70
CA SER A 203 16.79 26.04 -42.72
C SER A 203 17.86 25.26 -43.48
N ASP A 204 18.16 25.75 -44.68
CA ASP A 204 19.38 25.46 -45.42
C ASP A 204 20.61 25.77 -44.56
N GLY A 205 21.59 24.90 -44.62
CA GLY A 205 22.87 25.07 -43.94
C GLY A 205 23.83 23.94 -44.33
N GLN A 206 24.53 24.11 -45.45
CA GLN A 206 25.69 23.31 -45.82
C GLN A 206 26.66 23.20 -44.63
N PHE A 207 26.97 21.97 -44.23
CA PHE A 207 28.19 21.69 -43.46
C PHE A 207 28.97 20.58 -44.17
N TYR A 208 30.20 20.91 -44.54
CA TYR A 208 31.12 20.12 -45.34
C TYR A 208 32.00 19.26 -44.42
N SER A 209 32.09 17.96 -44.68
CA SER A 209 33.06 17.07 -44.02
C SER A 209 34.31 16.96 -44.89
N PRO A 210 35.53 17.24 -44.39
CA PRO A 210 36.76 17.03 -45.16
C PRO A 210 37.10 15.53 -45.26
N PRO A 211 37.76 15.07 -46.35
CA PRO A 211 38.13 13.66 -46.52
C PRO A 211 39.38 13.26 -45.73
N GLU A 212 39.50 11.96 -45.51
CA GLU A 212 40.57 11.23 -44.82
C GLU A 212 42.00 11.69 -45.12
N SER A 213 42.81 11.75 -44.06
CA SER A 213 44.27 11.69 -44.15
C SER A 213 44.78 10.43 -43.45
N VAL A 214 45.41 9.58 -44.25
CA VAL A 214 46.10 8.33 -43.93
C VAL A 214 47.55 8.64 -43.52
N ALA A 215 48.13 7.76 -42.69
CA ALA A 215 49.52 7.69 -42.17
C ALA A 215 49.72 8.32 -40.78
N GLY A 216 50.28 7.62 -39.78
CA GLY A 216 50.82 6.27 -39.73
C GLY A 216 51.35 5.96 -38.32
N SER A 217 51.26 4.68 -37.95
CA SER A 217 52.11 3.88 -37.03
C SER A 217 52.51 4.44 -35.64
N GLU A 218 52.06 3.77 -34.58
CA GLU A 218 52.87 2.89 -33.69
C GLU A 218 51.88 2.10 -32.81
N GLU A 219 51.64 0.83 -33.14
CA GLU A 219 52.19 -0.37 -32.49
C GLU A 219 51.44 -0.77 -31.20
N ASP A 220 50.57 -1.78 -31.40
CA ASP A 220 50.22 -2.90 -30.53
C ASP A 220 50.38 -2.77 -29.01
N LEU A 221 49.24 -2.63 -28.33
CA LEU A 221 48.97 -3.45 -27.14
C LEU A 221 47.56 -4.02 -27.26
N ASP A 222 47.49 -5.22 -27.83
CA ASP A 222 46.39 -6.15 -27.64
C ASP A 222 46.22 -6.44 -26.15
N GLU A 223 45.35 -5.69 -25.48
CA GLU A 223 44.78 -6.10 -24.19
C GLU A 223 43.44 -6.80 -24.46
N GLU A 224 43.53 -8.06 -24.92
CA GLU A 224 42.45 -9.03 -24.76
C GLU A 224 42.17 -9.21 -23.26
N GLY A 225 41.14 -8.51 -22.75
CA GLY A 225 40.77 -8.58 -21.35
C GLY A 225 39.51 -7.82 -20.98
N LEU A 226 38.34 -8.44 -21.25
CA LEU A 226 36.95 -8.06 -20.89
C LEU A 226 36.16 -7.35 -21.99
N GLY A 227 35.47 -8.17 -22.79
CA GLY A 227 34.47 -7.73 -23.75
C GLY A 227 33.45 -6.77 -23.15
N ARG A 228 33.47 -5.52 -23.60
CA ARG A 228 32.39 -4.56 -23.37
C ARG A 228 31.17 -5.03 -24.15
N ARG A 229 30.35 -5.86 -23.49
CA ARG A 229 29.01 -6.21 -23.95
C ARG A 229 28.26 -4.91 -24.26
N ALA A 230 27.63 -4.84 -25.43
CA ALA A 230 26.81 -3.70 -25.78
C ALA A 230 25.70 -3.49 -24.73
N VAL A 231 25.62 -2.28 -24.17
CA VAL A 231 24.62 -1.93 -23.15
C VAL A 231 23.23 -2.09 -23.74
N THR A 232 22.44 -2.97 -23.14
CA THR A 232 21.08 -3.30 -23.59
C THR A 232 20.12 -2.13 -23.35
N ALA A 233 19.00 -2.09 -24.09
CA ALA A 233 17.96 -1.08 -23.85
C ALA A 233 17.41 -1.13 -22.42
N GLN A 234 17.30 -2.33 -21.85
CA GLN A 234 16.87 -2.54 -20.47
C GLN A 234 17.87 -1.96 -19.45
N GLU A 235 19.17 -2.15 -19.66
CA GLU A 235 20.21 -1.57 -18.80
C GLU A 235 20.19 -0.03 -18.86
N LYS A 236 19.98 0.55 -20.04
CA LYS A 236 19.80 2.00 -20.19
C LYS A 236 18.58 2.50 -19.41
N GLU A 237 17.49 1.75 -19.41
CA GLU A 237 16.28 2.09 -18.64
C GLU A 237 16.53 2.02 -17.13
N TYR A 238 17.25 1.00 -16.64
CA TYR A 238 17.61 0.93 -15.23
C TYR A 238 18.44 2.14 -14.79
N VAL A 239 19.44 2.53 -15.58
CA VAL A 239 20.25 3.73 -15.31
C VAL A 239 19.38 4.99 -15.30
N ARG A 240 18.47 5.13 -16.27
CA ARG A 240 17.53 6.25 -16.35
C ARG A 240 16.64 6.35 -15.09
N LEU A 241 16.04 5.24 -14.66
CA LEU A 241 15.21 5.18 -13.45
C LEU A 241 16.03 5.48 -12.18
N GLY A 242 17.28 5.02 -12.12
CA GLY A 242 18.19 5.33 -11.01
C GLY A 242 18.49 6.84 -10.91
N HIS A 243 18.73 7.51 -12.04
CA HIS A 243 18.89 8.96 -12.09
C HIS A 243 17.61 9.71 -11.73
N GLU A 244 16.46 9.29 -12.24
CA GLU A 244 15.16 9.88 -11.92
C GLU A 244 14.89 9.82 -10.40
N ALA A 245 15.14 8.67 -9.77
CA ALA A 245 15.01 8.52 -8.33
C ALA A 245 15.94 9.46 -7.56
N MET A 246 17.20 9.60 -8.02
CA MET A 246 18.17 10.51 -7.41
C MET A 246 17.70 11.96 -7.46
N CYS A 247 17.25 12.43 -8.63
CA CYS A 247 16.73 13.79 -8.80
C CYS A 247 15.54 14.08 -7.87
N VAL A 248 14.61 13.13 -7.73
CA VAL A 248 13.45 13.30 -6.83
C VAL A 248 13.90 13.34 -5.37
N VAL A 249 14.82 12.47 -4.93
CA VAL A 249 15.34 12.50 -3.56
C VAL A 249 16.05 13.81 -3.28
N GLU A 250 16.87 14.31 -4.21
CA GLU A 250 17.51 15.63 -4.09
C GLU A 250 16.49 16.76 -3.96
N GLN A 251 15.45 16.75 -4.79
CA GLN A 251 14.37 17.74 -4.72
C GLN A 251 13.68 17.69 -3.35
N ILE A 252 13.41 16.50 -2.82
CA ILE A 252 12.82 16.33 -1.48
C ILE A 252 13.70 16.97 -0.39
N LEU A 253 15.02 16.77 -0.46
CA LEU A 253 15.97 17.36 0.47
C LEU A 253 16.02 18.89 0.39
N THR A 254 15.85 19.48 -0.80
CA THR A 254 15.80 20.95 -0.95
C THR A 254 14.53 21.59 -0.39
N GLN A 255 13.51 20.79 -0.07
CA GLN A 255 12.21 21.23 0.42
C GLN A 255 12.01 20.95 1.92
N GLU A 256 13.09 20.88 2.70
CA GLU A 256 13.05 20.54 4.11
C GLU A 256 12.08 21.41 4.93
N ASP A 257 12.01 22.72 4.64
CA ASP A 257 11.08 23.65 5.30
C ASP A 257 9.59 23.31 5.06
N ASN A 258 9.29 22.56 4.00
CA ASN A 258 7.94 22.14 3.64
C ASN A 258 7.57 20.76 4.20
N TRP A 259 8.49 20.07 4.90
CA TRP A 259 8.22 18.77 5.48
C TRP A 259 7.22 18.89 6.63
N LYS A 260 6.13 18.10 6.56
CA LYS A 260 5.10 18.07 7.59
C LYS A 260 5.50 17.08 8.68
N PHE A 261 5.63 17.55 9.91
CA PHE A 261 5.92 16.67 11.04
C PHE A 261 4.78 15.66 11.28
N GLU A 262 5.13 14.38 11.46
CA GLU A 262 4.18 13.31 11.79
C GLU A 262 4.37 12.81 13.22
N LYS A 263 5.60 12.40 13.58
CA LYS A 263 5.89 11.77 14.87
C LYS A 263 7.37 11.84 15.21
N ASN A 264 7.70 11.83 16.51
CA ASN A 264 9.05 11.58 17.02
C ASN A 264 9.08 10.40 18.01
N ASN A 265 10.28 9.99 18.40
CA ASN A 265 10.52 9.06 19.50
C ASN A 265 11.40 9.70 20.60
N ASP A 266 11.57 9.01 21.72
CA ASP A 266 12.35 9.48 22.87
C ASP A 266 13.84 9.65 22.56
N MET A 267 14.33 9.04 21.47
CA MET A 267 15.72 9.15 21.00
C MET A 267 15.95 10.39 20.11
N GLY A 268 14.90 11.18 19.85
CA GLY A 268 14.96 12.37 18.99
C GLY A 268 14.88 12.07 17.48
N ASP A 269 14.58 10.83 17.08
CA ASP A 269 14.26 10.54 15.68
C ASP A 269 12.94 11.19 15.33
N SER A 270 12.85 11.75 14.13
CA SER A 270 11.63 12.41 13.65
C SER A 270 11.24 11.86 12.30
N VAL A 271 9.94 11.58 12.15
CA VAL A 271 9.30 11.19 10.88
C VAL A 271 8.44 12.35 10.41
N TYR A 272 8.62 12.71 9.15
CA TYR A 272 7.90 13.75 8.44
C TYR A 272 7.23 13.17 7.21
N THR A 273 6.35 13.95 6.59
CA THR A 273 5.77 13.64 5.29
C THR A 273 5.82 14.82 4.33
N LEU A 274 5.89 14.49 3.04
CA LEU A 274 5.83 15.45 1.94
C LEU A 274 4.98 14.85 0.82
N GLU A 275 4.05 15.63 0.27
CA GLU A 275 3.25 15.22 -0.89
C GLU A 275 4.06 15.46 -2.17
N ILE A 276 4.41 14.38 -2.87
CA ILE A 276 5.18 14.44 -4.11
C ILE A 276 4.23 14.31 -5.29
N PRO A 277 4.32 15.19 -6.30
CA PRO A 277 3.54 15.04 -7.53
C PRO A 277 3.70 13.64 -8.12
N TYR A 278 2.58 13.04 -8.55
CA TYR A 278 2.49 11.69 -9.14
C TYR A 278 2.79 10.50 -8.20
N HIS A 279 3.56 10.69 -7.13
CA HIS A 279 3.93 9.62 -6.18
C HIS A 279 3.14 9.67 -4.86
N GLY A 280 2.50 10.80 -4.56
CA GLY A 280 1.68 11.00 -3.36
C GLY A 280 2.51 11.16 -2.09
N LYS A 281 1.92 10.76 -0.95
CA LYS A 281 2.49 10.96 0.38
C LYS A 281 3.77 10.13 0.58
N THR A 282 4.89 10.82 0.73
CA THR A 282 6.21 10.25 0.99
C THR A 282 6.60 10.47 2.45
N PHE A 283 7.08 9.42 3.11
CA PHE A 283 7.57 9.48 4.50
C PHE A 283 9.06 9.77 4.52
N ILE A 284 9.51 10.57 5.48
CA ILE A 284 10.88 11.02 5.62
C ILE A 284 11.30 10.86 7.07
N LEU A 285 12.15 9.88 7.36
CA LEU A 285 12.81 9.75 8.65
C LEU A 285 14.08 10.60 8.65
N LYS A 286 14.28 11.41 9.69
CA LYS A 286 15.52 12.15 9.95
C LYS A 286 16.02 11.82 11.35
N ALA A 287 17.28 11.41 11.44
CA ALA A 287 17.90 10.97 12.68
C ALA A 287 19.35 11.44 12.80
N LEU A 288 19.73 11.93 13.97
CA LEU A 288 21.12 12.23 14.31
C LEU A 288 21.83 10.95 14.81
N MET A 289 23.03 10.71 14.30
CA MET A 289 23.83 9.52 14.59
C MET A 289 25.20 9.92 15.15
N GLN A 290 25.56 9.34 16.30
CA GLN A 290 26.85 9.55 16.96
C GLN A 290 27.94 8.61 16.39
N CYS A 291 28.17 8.74 15.08
CA CYS A 291 29.26 8.08 14.36
C CYS A 291 29.61 8.87 13.07
N PRO A 292 30.79 8.63 12.47
CA PRO A 292 31.12 9.17 11.17
C PRO A 292 30.18 8.69 10.06
N ALA A 293 29.88 9.57 9.10
CA ALA A 293 29.01 9.27 7.96
C ALA A 293 29.48 8.05 7.15
N GLU A 294 30.80 7.85 7.04
CA GLU A 294 31.41 6.72 6.33
C GLU A 294 30.98 5.37 6.92
N MET A 295 30.80 5.28 8.25
CA MET A 295 30.37 4.05 8.90
C MET A 295 28.94 3.67 8.49
N VAL A 296 28.04 4.67 8.44
CA VAL A 296 26.65 4.45 8.00
C VAL A 296 26.60 4.14 6.50
N TYR A 297 27.43 4.82 5.69
CA TYR A 297 27.54 4.55 4.26
C TYR A 297 27.95 3.10 3.97
N GLN A 298 28.94 2.57 4.69
CA GLN A 298 29.39 1.19 4.51
C GLN A 298 28.34 0.17 4.94
N GLU A 299 27.70 0.37 6.10
CA GLU A 299 26.77 -0.60 6.68
C GLU A 299 25.38 -0.59 6.02
N VAL A 300 24.90 0.59 5.60
CA VAL A 300 23.55 0.74 5.03
C VAL A 300 23.57 0.81 3.51
N ILE A 301 24.52 1.57 2.94
CA ILE A 301 24.47 1.88 1.51
C ILE A 301 25.24 0.85 0.66
N LEU A 302 26.47 0.51 1.04
CA LEU A 302 27.34 -0.34 0.21
C LEU A 302 27.10 -1.85 0.38
N GLN A 303 26.57 -2.28 1.52
CA GLN A 303 26.43 -3.71 1.85
C GLN A 303 24.96 -4.11 2.10
N PRO A 304 24.03 -3.88 1.15
CA PRO A 304 22.60 -4.10 1.36
C PRO A 304 22.26 -5.56 1.71
N GLU A 305 22.98 -6.55 1.16
CA GLU A 305 22.76 -7.96 1.49
C GLU A 305 23.15 -8.32 2.94
N LYS A 306 24.17 -7.64 3.50
CA LYS A 306 24.58 -7.86 4.90
C LYS A 306 23.68 -7.13 5.89
N MET A 307 22.92 -6.12 5.45
CA MET A 307 21.96 -5.40 6.28
C MET A 307 20.94 -6.35 6.93
N VAL A 308 20.56 -7.44 6.23
CA VAL A 308 19.62 -8.47 6.72
C VAL A 308 20.09 -9.13 8.02
N GLN A 309 21.41 -9.14 8.31
CA GLN A 309 21.96 -9.78 9.50
C GLN A 309 21.65 -9.01 10.80
N TRP A 310 21.42 -7.70 10.70
CA TRP A 310 21.21 -6.83 11.86
C TRP A 310 19.89 -6.05 11.81
N ASN A 311 19.31 -5.84 10.63
CA ASN A 311 18.05 -5.13 10.44
C ASN A 311 16.87 -6.12 10.35
N ARG A 312 16.06 -6.23 11.41
CA ARG A 312 14.91 -7.15 11.43
C ARG A 312 13.72 -6.70 10.58
N THR A 313 13.72 -5.46 10.10
CA THR A 313 12.65 -4.94 9.21
C THR A 313 12.75 -5.51 7.79
N VAL A 314 13.89 -6.11 7.43
CA VAL A 314 14.15 -6.75 6.13
C VAL A 314 14.50 -8.21 6.38
N SER A 315 13.76 -9.12 5.76
CA SER A 315 13.94 -10.57 5.93
C SER A 315 14.76 -11.22 4.83
N ALA A 316 14.90 -10.58 3.66
CA ALA A 316 15.86 -10.98 2.64
C ALA A 316 16.25 -9.77 1.77
N CYS A 317 17.48 -9.77 1.26
CA CYS A 317 17.99 -8.85 0.25
C CYS A 317 18.93 -9.64 -0.65
N GLN A 318 18.74 -9.54 -1.96
CA GLN A 318 19.56 -10.20 -2.97
C GLN A 318 19.84 -9.22 -4.12
N ILE A 319 21.10 -9.00 -4.46
CA ILE A 319 21.45 -8.24 -5.66
C ILE A 319 21.22 -9.15 -6.88
N LEU A 320 20.33 -8.76 -7.78
CA LEU A 320 19.99 -9.52 -8.98
C LEU A 320 20.94 -9.23 -10.13
N GLN A 321 21.29 -7.96 -10.31
CA GLN A 321 22.14 -7.49 -11.41
C GLN A 321 22.86 -6.20 -10.99
N ARG A 322 24.13 -6.07 -11.39
CA ARG A 322 24.86 -4.80 -11.37
C ARG A 322 24.96 -4.31 -12.81
N VAL A 323 24.44 -3.11 -13.07
CA VAL A 323 24.36 -2.53 -14.42
C VAL A 323 25.63 -1.74 -14.73
N ASP A 324 26.07 -0.94 -13.76
CA ASP A 324 27.33 -0.20 -13.76
C ASP A 324 27.85 -0.09 -12.31
N ASP A 325 28.87 0.73 -12.08
CA ASP A 325 29.50 0.91 -10.75
C ASP A 325 28.55 1.51 -9.70
N ASN A 326 27.50 2.20 -10.15
CA ASN A 326 26.59 2.99 -9.33
C ASN A 326 25.17 2.42 -9.33
N THR A 327 24.76 1.67 -10.35
CA THR A 327 23.40 1.19 -10.59
C THR A 327 23.30 -0.32 -10.38
N LEU A 328 22.41 -0.73 -9.48
CA LEU A 328 22.13 -2.13 -9.22
C LEU A 328 20.63 -2.40 -9.14
N ILE A 329 20.25 -3.65 -9.36
CA ILE A 329 18.88 -4.16 -9.17
C ILE A 329 18.90 -5.09 -7.96
N SER A 330 18.01 -4.86 -7.01
CA SER A 330 17.83 -5.70 -5.83
C SER A 330 16.45 -6.34 -5.79
N TYR A 331 16.40 -7.52 -5.16
CA TYR A 331 15.20 -8.16 -4.69
C TYR A 331 15.20 -8.12 -3.16
N ASP A 332 14.19 -7.46 -2.60
CA ASP A 332 14.09 -7.19 -1.17
C ASP A 332 12.79 -7.79 -0.62
N VAL A 333 12.84 -8.35 0.58
CA VAL A 333 11.64 -8.86 1.28
C VAL A 333 11.55 -8.17 2.63
N SER A 334 10.45 -7.43 2.85
CA SER A 334 10.18 -6.82 4.16
C SER A 334 9.71 -7.87 5.15
N ALA A 335 10.04 -7.69 6.43
CA ALA A 335 9.35 -8.42 7.49
C ALA A 335 7.87 -8.00 7.55
N GLY A 336 7.05 -8.83 8.22
CA GLY A 336 5.71 -8.40 8.62
C GLY A 336 5.81 -7.31 9.69
N ALA A 337 4.89 -6.36 9.66
CA ALA A 337 4.87 -5.20 10.56
C ALA A 337 3.55 -5.09 11.32
N ALA A 338 3.49 -4.16 12.27
CA ALA A 338 2.33 -3.90 13.14
C ALA A 338 1.78 -5.17 13.83
N GLY A 339 2.67 -6.00 14.39
CA GLY A 339 2.28 -7.22 15.10
C GLY A 339 1.63 -8.30 14.20
N GLY A 340 1.90 -8.27 12.90
CA GLY A 340 1.36 -9.22 11.93
C GLY A 340 0.14 -8.72 11.15
N VAL A 341 -0.37 -7.53 11.45
CA VAL A 341 -1.46 -6.89 10.68
C VAL A 341 -1.02 -6.57 9.25
N VAL A 342 0.25 -6.18 9.07
CA VAL A 342 0.85 -5.93 7.76
C VAL A 342 1.73 -7.11 7.41
N SER A 343 1.28 -7.99 6.50
CA SER A 343 2.07 -9.12 6.01
C SER A 343 3.39 -8.71 5.33
N ALA A 344 4.33 -9.63 5.19
CA ALA A 344 5.55 -9.40 4.41
C ALA A 344 5.24 -9.06 2.93
N ARG A 345 6.05 -8.18 2.33
CA ARG A 345 6.02 -7.82 0.91
C ARG A 345 7.36 -8.15 0.28
N ASP A 346 7.34 -8.53 -1.00
CA ASP A 346 8.55 -8.56 -1.82
C ASP A 346 8.61 -7.33 -2.75
N PHE A 347 9.81 -6.92 -3.11
CA PHE A 347 10.10 -5.74 -3.93
C PHE A 347 11.19 -6.08 -4.93
N VAL A 348 11.12 -5.48 -6.11
CA VAL A 348 12.21 -5.44 -7.09
C VAL A 348 12.51 -3.98 -7.35
N ASN A 349 13.71 -3.54 -6.99
CA ASN A 349 14.09 -2.13 -7.04
C ASN A 349 15.32 -1.94 -7.92
N VAL A 350 15.33 -0.86 -8.69
CA VAL A 350 16.57 -0.29 -9.21
C VAL A 350 17.08 0.74 -8.22
N ARG A 351 18.38 0.75 -7.99
CA ARG A 351 19.02 1.58 -6.99
C ARG A 351 20.30 2.16 -7.57
N ARG A 352 20.46 3.48 -7.46
CA ARG A 352 21.66 4.22 -7.81
C ARG A 352 22.35 4.72 -6.55
N VAL A 353 23.67 4.58 -6.48
CA VAL A 353 24.52 5.05 -5.37
C VAL A 353 25.41 6.17 -5.89
N GLU A 354 25.45 7.28 -5.15
CA GLU A 354 26.32 8.40 -5.46
C GLU A 354 27.02 8.91 -4.20
N ARG A 355 28.33 9.17 -4.34
CA ARG A 355 29.14 9.80 -3.31
C ARG A 355 29.37 11.25 -3.70
N LYS A 356 28.94 12.17 -2.83
CA LYS A 356 29.15 13.61 -2.99
C LYS A 356 30.09 14.12 -1.90
N GLN A 357 30.47 15.39 -2.05
CA GLN A 357 31.36 16.05 -1.09
C GLN A 357 30.77 16.05 0.32
N ASP A 358 29.49 16.44 0.47
CA ASP A 358 28.86 16.64 1.78
C ASP A 358 27.91 15.50 2.18
N CYS A 359 27.66 14.54 1.29
CA CYS A 359 26.75 13.43 1.59
C CYS A 359 27.06 12.15 0.80
N TYR A 360 26.51 11.05 1.29
CA TYR A 360 26.38 9.80 0.55
C TYR A 360 24.91 9.55 0.29
N MET A 361 24.56 9.20 -0.95
CA MET A 361 23.19 9.00 -1.36
C MET A 361 23.02 7.63 -1.99
N SER A 362 21.88 7.03 -1.71
CA SER A 362 21.39 5.95 -2.53
C SER A 362 19.90 6.05 -2.72
N ALA A 363 19.51 6.30 -3.96
CA ALA A 363 18.13 6.47 -4.36
C ALA A 363 17.69 5.31 -5.26
N GLY A 364 16.41 4.99 -5.24
CA GLY A 364 15.84 3.94 -6.06
C GLY A 364 14.34 4.03 -6.15
N MET A 365 13.79 3.17 -7.01
CA MET A 365 12.35 2.99 -7.19
C MET A 365 12.07 1.58 -7.72
N ALA A 366 10.79 1.19 -7.74
CA ALA A 366 10.36 -0.10 -8.26
C ALA A 366 10.76 -0.27 -9.73
N THR A 367 11.20 -1.48 -10.07
CA THR A 367 11.45 -1.89 -11.46
C THR A 367 11.01 -3.33 -11.67
N LYS A 368 11.15 -3.83 -12.90
CA LYS A 368 10.87 -5.23 -13.25
C LYS A 368 12.16 -5.93 -13.58
N HIS A 369 12.25 -7.20 -13.19
CA HIS A 369 13.40 -8.06 -13.52
C HIS A 369 12.93 -9.51 -13.69
N ASP A 370 13.28 -10.14 -14.81
CA ASP A 370 12.75 -11.44 -15.22
C ASP A 370 13.08 -12.58 -14.25
N ALA A 371 14.18 -12.46 -13.50
CA ALA A 371 14.53 -13.44 -12.47
C ALA A 371 13.60 -13.43 -11.24
N LYS A 372 12.77 -12.38 -11.05
CA LYS A 372 11.89 -12.21 -9.88
C LYS A 372 10.50 -11.69 -10.29
N PRO A 373 9.73 -12.44 -11.10
CA PRO A 373 8.35 -12.09 -11.39
C PRO A 373 7.51 -12.13 -10.09
N PRO A 374 6.35 -11.45 -10.03
CA PRO A 374 5.42 -11.60 -8.92
C PRO A 374 5.06 -13.07 -8.69
N SER A 375 5.12 -13.53 -7.45
CA SER A 375 4.81 -14.91 -7.07
C SER A 375 3.70 -14.95 -6.02
N GLY A 376 2.98 -16.07 -5.89
CA GLY A 376 1.92 -16.20 -4.88
C GLY A 376 2.39 -16.20 -3.42
N ARG A 377 3.71 -16.19 -3.16
CA ARG A 377 4.28 -16.25 -1.80
C ARG A 377 4.18 -14.92 -1.05
N PHE A 378 4.34 -13.80 -1.75
CA PHE A 378 4.31 -12.47 -1.17
C PHE A 378 3.48 -11.54 -2.04
N VAL A 379 2.88 -10.52 -1.42
CA VAL A 379 2.30 -9.42 -2.18
C VAL A 379 3.47 -8.56 -2.71
N ARG A 380 3.50 -8.32 -4.02
CA ARG A 380 4.49 -7.44 -4.66
C ARG A 380 4.20 -5.99 -4.29
N GLY A 381 5.03 -5.42 -3.43
CA GLY A 381 5.03 -3.99 -3.16
C GLY A 381 5.78 -3.24 -4.26
N GLU A 382 5.44 -1.96 -4.43
CA GLU A 382 6.08 -1.07 -5.39
C GLU A 382 6.56 0.19 -4.67
N ASN A 383 7.87 0.40 -4.62
CA ASN A 383 8.44 1.64 -4.12
C ASN A 383 8.36 2.73 -5.20
N GLY A 384 7.91 3.93 -4.81
CA GLY A 384 8.18 5.12 -5.59
C GLY A 384 9.62 5.60 -5.39
N PRO A 385 9.97 6.80 -5.90
CA PRO A 385 11.27 7.40 -5.67
C PRO A 385 11.52 7.60 -4.18
N GLY A 386 12.62 7.03 -3.70
CA GLY A 386 13.03 7.10 -2.30
C GLY A 386 14.47 6.62 -2.14
N GLY A 387 14.96 6.58 -0.92
CA GLY A 387 16.34 6.19 -0.68
C GLY A 387 16.90 6.55 0.68
N PHE A 388 18.18 6.26 0.85
CA PHE A 388 18.97 6.60 2.03
C PHE A 388 19.94 7.73 1.71
N VAL A 389 20.06 8.67 2.64
CA VAL A 389 20.98 9.81 2.56
C VAL A 389 21.72 9.91 3.87
N VAL A 390 23.03 10.03 3.80
CA VAL A 390 23.91 10.25 4.96
C VAL A 390 24.60 11.59 4.77
N LEU A 391 24.16 12.60 5.52
CA LEU A 391 24.76 13.92 5.51
C LEU A 391 25.98 13.94 6.45
N LYS A 392 27.10 14.41 5.94
CA LYS A 392 28.33 14.63 6.72
C LYS A 392 28.16 15.89 7.57
N SER A 393 28.71 15.86 8.78
CA SER A 393 28.78 17.05 9.62
C SER A 393 30.05 17.82 9.30
N ASN A 394 29.90 19.08 8.90
CA ASN A 394 31.04 19.97 8.64
C ASN A 394 31.76 20.39 9.93
N ASN A 395 31.05 20.37 11.06
CA ASN A 395 31.58 20.86 12.35
C ASN A 395 32.14 19.73 13.23
N ASN A 396 31.62 18.51 13.10
CA ASN A 396 32.03 17.38 13.93
C ASN A 396 31.97 16.06 13.14
N PRO A 397 33.11 15.58 12.62
CA PRO A 397 33.18 14.34 11.82
C PRO A 397 32.72 13.08 12.54
N SER A 398 32.58 13.11 13.88
CA SER A 398 32.08 11.99 14.69
C SER A 398 30.56 11.92 14.75
N ILE A 399 29.85 12.82 14.05
CA ILE A 399 28.39 12.87 13.99
C ILE A 399 27.96 12.94 12.52
N CYS A 400 26.85 12.30 12.18
CA CYS A 400 26.20 12.44 10.89
C CYS A 400 24.68 12.51 11.02
N THR A 401 24.01 12.95 9.97
CA THR A 401 22.54 12.88 9.89
C THR A 401 22.16 11.80 8.89
N PHE A 402 21.38 10.83 9.34
CA PHE A 402 20.77 9.82 8.48
C PHE A 402 19.36 10.26 8.11
N ILE A 403 19.04 10.17 6.81
CA ILE A 403 17.73 10.45 6.27
C ILE A 403 17.28 9.25 5.45
N TRP A 404 16.07 8.76 5.69
CA TRP A 404 15.41 7.75 4.87
C TRP A 404 14.13 8.32 4.27
N VAL A 405 14.12 8.46 2.95
CA VAL A 405 12.96 8.84 2.15
C VAL A 405 12.26 7.56 1.67
N LEU A 406 11.00 7.37 2.05
CA LEU A 406 10.21 6.20 1.74
C LEU A 406 8.87 6.58 1.10
N ASN A 407 8.76 6.32 -0.20
CA ASN A 407 7.50 6.27 -0.91
C ASN A 407 7.23 4.81 -1.28
N THR A 408 6.14 4.23 -0.80
CA THR A 408 5.85 2.82 -1.06
C THR A 408 4.37 2.53 -1.12
N ASP A 409 3.97 1.76 -2.12
CA ASP A 409 2.66 1.14 -2.25
C ASP A 409 2.78 -0.34 -1.89
N LEU A 410 2.35 -0.68 -0.66
CA LEU A 410 2.36 -2.05 -0.15
C LEU A 410 1.29 -2.96 -0.80
N LYS A 411 0.43 -2.37 -1.66
CA LYS A 411 -0.75 -2.99 -2.27
C LYS A 411 -1.68 -3.63 -1.22
N GLY A 412 -2.73 -4.28 -1.72
CA GLY A 412 -3.70 -5.00 -0.90
C GLY A 412 -4.87 -4.14 -0.47
N ARG A 413 -5.60 -4.60 0.55
CA ARG A 413 -6.89 -4.02 1.01
C ARG A 413 -6.82 -3.41 2.41
N LEU A 414 -5.61 -3.13 2.89
CA LEU A 414 -5.42 -2.54 4.21
C LEU A 414 -5.81 -1.04 4.19
N PRO A 415 -6.52 -0.55 5.21
CA PRO A 415 -6.77 0.88 5.37
C PRO A 415 -5.49 1.70 5.34
N ARG A 416 -5.51 2.83 4.61
CA ARG A 416 -4.34 3.72 4.46
C ARG A 416 -3.74 4.15 5.79
N TYR A 417 -4.55 4.47 6.80
CA TYR A 417 -4.04 4.92 8.10
C TYR A 417 -3.22 3.83 8.82
N LEU A 418 -3.60 2.55 8.70
CA LEU A 418 -2.84 1.43 9.27
C LEU A 418 -1.50 1.26 8.56
N ILE A 419 -1.49 1.41 7.23
CA ILE A 419 -0.24 1.39 6.45
C ILE A 419 0.66 2.53 6.91
N GLN A 420 0.14 3.76 7.00
CA GLN A 420 0.92 4.94 7.40
C GLN A 420 1.50 4.80 8.82
N GLN A 421 0.71 4.32 9.79
CA GLN A 421 1.21 4.04 11.14
C GLN A 421 2.28 2.96 11.15
N SER A 422 2.09 1.90 10.36
CA SER A 422 3.07 0.82 10.22
C SER A 422 4.39 1.33 9.63
N LEU A 423 4.35 2.18 8.60
CA LEU A 423 5.56 2.74 7.97
C LEU A 423 6.38 3.56 8.95
N ALA A 424 5.73 4.45 9.72
CA ALA A 424 6.42 5.24 10.74
C ALA A 424 7.02 4.35 11.84
N ALA A 425 6.31 3.30 12.27
CA ALA A 425 6.84 2.35 13.25
C ALA A 425 8.07 1.60 12.71
N THR A 426 8.02 1.13 11.46
CA THR A 426 9.15 0.47 10.78
C THR A 426 10.36 1.39 10.64
N MET A 427 10.16 2.69 10.40
CA MET A 427 11.25 3.68 10.38
C MET A 427 11.98 3.80 11.71
N PHE A 428 11.25 3.85 12.83
CA PHE A 428 11.88 3.89 14.15
C PHE A 428 12.56 2.56 14.52
N GLU A 429 11.96 1.43 14.16
CA GLU A 429 12.56 0.11 14.38
C GLU A 429 13.87 -0.04 13.59
N PHE A 430 13.90 0.41 12.33
CA PHE A 430 15.12 0.50 11.53
C PHE A 430 16.22 1.29 12.25
N MET A 431 15.89 2.47 12.79
CA MET A 431 16.86 3.30 13.50
C MET A 431 17.38 2.64 14.78
N ALA A 432 16.53 1.93 15.52
CA ALA A 432 16.94 1.18 16.69
C ALA A 432 17.98 0.10 16.32
N HIS A 433 17.73 -0.65 15.24
CA HIS A 433 18.67 -1.65 14.74
C HIS A 433 19.98 -1.03 14.23
N LEU A 434 19.90 0.08 13.48
CA LEU A 434 21.08 0.77 12.99
C LEU A 434 21.95 1.29 14.15
N ARG A 435 21.35 1.89 15.17
CA ARG A 435 22.10 2.33 16.36
C ARG A 435 22.78 1.19 17.09
N GLN A 436 22.08 0.05 17.27
CA GLN A 436 22.69 -1.14 17.86
C GLN A 436 23.87 -1.62 17.03
N ARG A 437 23.70 -1.71 15.71
CA ARG A 437 24.77 -2.13 14.79
C ARG A 437 26.01 -1.25 14.89
N ILE A 438 25.82 0.07 14.92
CA ILE A 438 26.92 1.03 15.07
C ILE A 438 27.60 0.90 16.44
N ALA A 439 26.85 0.66 17.51
CA ALA A 439 27.40 0.43 18.83
C ALA A 439 28.27 -0.84 18.87
N ASP A 440 27.82 -1.93 18.26
CA ASP A 440 28.54 -3.20 18.18
C ASP A 440 29.85 -3.09 17.37
N LEU A 441 29.90 -2.18 16.40
CA LEU A 441 31.08 -1.93 15.56
C LEU A 441 32.10 -0.98 16.19
N ARG A 442 31.69 -0.12 17.14
CA ARG A 442 32.55 0.91 17.74
C ARG A 442 33.88 0.38 18.30
N PRO A 443 33.93 -0.77 19.02
CA PRO A 443 35.20 -1.32 19.52
C PRO A 443 36.17 -1.71 18.39
N ARG A 444 35.64 -2.19 17.24
CA ARG A 444 36.45 -2.61 16.10
C ARG A 444 37.00 -1.43 15.29
N TRP A 445 36.25 -0.34 15.24
CA TRP A 445 36.70 0.88 14.56
C TRP A 445 37.80 1.61 15.33
N LEU A 446 37.71 1.68 16.66
CA LEU A 446 38.75 2.27 17.51
C LEU A 446 40.06 1.46 17.52
N SER A 447 40.05 0.21 17.02
CA SER A 447 41.27 -0.59 16.86
C SER A 447 41.91 -0.50 15.47
N VAL A 448 41.24 0.13 14.51
CA VAL A 448 41.69 0.24 13.10
C VAL A 448 42.09 1.67 12.74
N VAL A 449 41.59 2.67 13.49
CA VAL A 449 42.08 4.06 13.51
C VAL A 449 43.10 4.20 14.62
#